data_AF-D9UQB6-F1
#
_entry.id   AF-D9UQB6-F1
#
_cell.length_a   1.000
_cell.length_b   1.000
_cell.length_c   1.000
_cell.angle_alpha   90.00
_cell.angle_beta   90.00
_cell.angle_gamma   90.00
#
_symmetry.space_group_name_H-M   'P 1'
#
loop_
_entity.id
_entity.type
_entity.pdbx_description
1 polymer ?
#
loop_
_entity_poly.entity_id
_entity_poly.type
_entity_poly.pdbx_seq_one_letter_code
_entity_poly.pdbx_strand_id
1 'polypeptide(L)' 'MANEPPPETARTSPTDSEPCATCHTWRLAERDAEAERDYSRAADCRVMLRRHRADAHGGSE' A
#
# COMPACT_ATOMS: atom_id res chain seq x y z
N MET A 1 -15.68 21.39 28.83
CA MET A 1 -14.54 20.45 28.70
C MET A 1 -15.12 19.08 28.32
N ALA A 2 -14.37 18.29 27.53
CA ALA A 2 -14.73 17.04 26.85
C ALA A 2 -15.26 17.20 25.40
N ASN A 3 -14.31 17.28 24.48
CA ASN A 3 -14.46 16.78 23.11
C ASN A 3 -13.12 16.09 22.80
N GLU A 4 -13.00 14.83 23.19
CA GLU A 4 -11.88 13.97 22.77
C GLU A 4 -12.27 13.36 21.43
N PRO A 5 -11.56 13.65 20.32
CA PRO A 5 -11.74 12.86 19.11
C PRO A 5 -11.14 11.46 19.33
N PRO A 6 -11.78 10.38 18.86
CA PRO A 6 -11.21 9.04 18.96
C PRO A 6 -9.95 8.92 18.07
N PRO A 7 -8.94 8.10 18.44
CA PRO A 7 -7.88 7.69 17.52
C PRO A 7 -8.44 6.62 16.57
N GLU A 8 -9.31 7.03 15.65
CA GLU A 8 -9.72 6.17 14.56
C GLU A 8 -8.57 6.13 13.55
N THR A 9 -7.81 5.03 13.61
CA THR A 9 -7.20 4.40 12.44
C THR A 9 -8.06 4.72 11.22
N ALA A 10 -7.59 5.65 10.39
CA ALA A 10 -8.25 6.09 9.18
C ALA A 10 -8.36 4.90 8.23
N ARG A 11 -9.40 4.11 8.45
CA ARG A 11 -9.85 3.05 7.57
C ARG A 11 -10.73 3.76 6.56
N THR A 12 -10.07 4.42 5.62
CA THR A 12 -10.73 5.06 4.49
C THR A 12 -11.50 3.98 3.74
N SER A 13 -12.83 4.06 3.79
CA SER A 13 -13.73 3.21 3.03
C SER A 13 -13.41 3.36 1.54
N PRO A 14 -12.97 2.30 0.83
CA PRO A 14 -12.70 2.40 -0.59
C PRO A 14 -14.04 2.57 -1.29
N THR A 15 -14.24 3.76 -1.85
CA THR A 15 -15.35 4.00 -2.76
C THR A 15 -15.01 3.29 -4.07
N ASP A 16 -15.96 2.47 -4.50
CA ASP A 16 -16.05 1.70 -5.73
C ASP A 16 -15.17 2.25 -6.89
N SER A 17 -14.10 1.53 -7.26
CA SER A 17 -13.06 1.84 -8.27
C SER A 17 -11.75 2.51 -7.81
N GLU A 18 -11.47 2.62 -6.50
CA GLU A 18 -10.12 3.01 -6.08
C GLU A 18 -9.10 1.87 -6.23
N PRO A 19 -7.92 2.11 -6.84
CA PRO A 19 -6.84 1.14 -6.83
C PRO A 19 -6.47 0.85 -5.37
N CYS A 20 -6.31 -0.43 -5.03
CA CYS A 20 -6.04 -0.84 -3.66
C CYS A 20 -5.00 0.06 -2.98
N ALA A 21 -5.39 0.68 -1.86
CA ALA A 21 -4.56 1.64 -1.14
C ALA A 21 -3.18 1.05 -0.81
N THR A 22 -3.13 -0.23 -0.41
CA THR A 22 -1.89 -0.96 -0.17
C THR A 22 -1.05 -1.10 -1.43
N CYS A 23 -1.64 -1.46 -2.57
CA CYS A 23 -0.93 -1.50 -3.85
C CYS A 23 -0.32 -0.14 -4.22
N HIS A 24 -1.06 0.95 -3.99
CA HIS A 24 -0.61 2.30 -4.27
C HIS A 24 0.57 2.68 -3.35
N THR A 25 0.50 2.37 -2.05
CA THR A 25 1.60 2.59 -1.11
C THR A 25 2.88 1.87 -1.53
N TRP A 26 2.82 0.59 -1.89
CA TRP A 26 3.99 -0.16 -2.33
C TRP A 26 4.61 0.39 -3.61
N ARG A 27 3.79 0.86 -4.57
CA ARG A 27 4.29 1.53 -5.79
C ARG A 27 4.98 2.85 -5.49
N LEU A 28 4.44 3.65 -4.57
CA LEU A 28 5.07 4.90 -4.17
C LEU A 28 6.42 4.63 -3.48
N ALA A 29 6.47 3.65 -2.58
CA ALA A 29 7.70 3.26 -1.87
C ALA A 29 8.77 2.69 -2.83
N GLU A 30 8.36 1.92 -3.85
CA GLU A 30 9.27 1.46 -4.91
C GLU A 30 9.90 2.65 -5.64
N ARG A 31 9.09 3.61 -6.07
CA ARG A 31 9.58 4.80 -6.79
C ARG A 31 10.49 5.66 -5.93
N ASP A 32 10.16 5.81 -4.64
CA ASP A 32 10.99 6.52 -3.67
C ASP A 32 12.36 5.85 -3.51
N ALA A 33 12.36 4.52 -3.32
CA ALA A 33 13.60 3.74 -3.23
C ALA A 33 14.44 3.80 -4.52
N GLU A 34 13.81 3.74 -5.70
CA GLU A 34 14.52 3.92 -6.99
C GLU A 34 15.14 5.33 -7.11
N ALA A 35 14.44 6.38 -6.62
CA ALA A 35 14.97 7.74 -6.58
C ALA A 35 16.15 7.88 -5.61
N GLU A 36 16.12 7.17 -4.49
CA GLU A 36 17.22 7.06 -3.53
C GLU A 36 18.38 6.16 -4.03
N ARG A 37 18.21 5.47 -5.18
CA ARG A 37 19.09 4.40 -5.68
C ARG A 37 19.23 3.22 -4.72
N ASP A 38 18.24 3.01 -3.86
CA ASP A 38 18.12 1.84 -3.00
C ASP A 38 17.39 0.71 -3.74
N TYR A 39 18.13 0.05 -4.63
CA TYR A 39 17.59 -1.04 -5.44
C TYR A 39 17.18 -2.26 -4.62
N SER A 40 17.72 -2.43 -3.40
CA SER A 40 17.35 -3.52 -2.49
C SER A 40 15.93 -3.29 -1.98
N ARG A 41 15.65 -2.08 -1.48
CA ARG A 41 14.33 -1.70 -0.98
C ARG A 41 13.30 -1.62 -2.10
N ALA A 42 13.69 -1.19 -3.30
CA ALA A 42 12.82 -1.23 -4.47
C ALA A 42 12.45 -2.66 -4.90
N ALA A 43 13.37 -3.62 -4.78
CA ALA A 43 13.06 -5.03 -5.03
C ALA A 43 12.11 -5.62 -3.98
N ASP A 44 12.29 -5.29 -2.70
CA ASP A 44 11.39 -5.70 -1.62
C ASP A 44 9.95 -5.18 -1.85
N CYS A 45 9.80 -3.90 -2.20
CA CYS A 45 8.51 -3.30 -2.52
C CYS A 45 7.80 -4.03 -3.67
N ARG A 46 8.55 -4.44 -4.71
CA ARG A 46 8.03 -5.25 -5.82
C ARG A 46 7.55 -6.64 -5.39
N VAL A 47 8.28 -7.28 -4.47
CA VAL A 47 7.88 -8.60 -3.92
C VAL A 47 6.62 -8.46 -3.07
N MET A 48 6.57 -7.47 -2.19
CA MET A 48 5.41 -7.19 -1.33
C MET A 48 4.17 -6.85 -2.17
N LEU A 49 4.31 -6.03 -3.21
CA LEU A 49 3.23 -5.71 -4.15
C LEU A 49 2.70 -6.98 -4.84
N ARG A 50 3.57 -7.85 -5.35
CA ARG A 50 3.15 -9.10 -6.00
C ARG A 50 2.43 -10.04 -5.05
N ARG A 51 2.96 -10.23 -3.83
CA ARG A 51 2.35 -11.06 -2.80
C ARG A 51 0.97 -10.54 -2.41
N HIS A 52 0.87 -9.24 -2.17
CA HIS A 52 -0.41 -8.61 -1.85
C HIS A 52 -1.42 -8.75 -2.99
N ARG A 53 -1.00 -8.63 -4.26
CA ARG A 53 -1.92 -8.85 -5.39
C ARG A 53 -2.37 -10.31 -5.49
N ALA A 54 -1.48 -11.27 -5.25
CA ALA A 54 -1.84 -12.69 -5.23
C ALA A 54 -2.85 -12.99 -4.10
N ASP A 55 -2.62 -12.46 -2.90
CA ASP A 55 -3.40 -12.72 -1.69
C ASP A 55 -4.74 -11.93 -1.66
N ALA A 56 -4.68 -10.62 -1.89
CA ALA A 56 -5.82 -9.71 -1.75
C ALA A 56 -6.65 -9.55 -3.04
N HIS A 57 -6.06 -9.81 -4.20
CA HIS A 57 -6.76 -9.72 -5.50
C HIS A 57 -6.94 -11.07 -6.18
N GLY A 58 -6.62 -12.18 -5.48
CA GLY A 58 -6.96 -13.53 -5.90
C GLY A 58 -6.49 -13.82 -7.32
N GLY A 59 -5.19 -13.62 -7.58
CA GLY A 59 -4.57 -13.98 -8.85
C GLY A 59 -4.73 -15.48 -9.09
N SER A 60 -5.86 -15.85 -9.71
CA SER A 60 -6.07 -17.17 -10.27
C SER A 60 -5.20 -17.25 -11.52
N GLU A 61 -4.09 -17.95 -11.34
CA GLU A 61 -3.29 -18.73 -12.30
C GLU A 61 -3.58 -18.53 -13.81
#